data_AF-A0A9W9Z219-F1
#
_entry.id   AF-A0A9W9Z219-F1
#
_cell.length_a   1.000
_cell.length_b   1.000
_cell.length_c   1.000
_cell.angle_alpha   90.00
_cell.angle_beta   90.00
_cell.angle_gamma   90.00
#
_symmetry.space_group_name_H-M   'P 1'
#
loop_
_entity.id
_entity.type
_entity.pdbx_description
1 polymer ?
#
loop_
_entity_poly.entity_id
_entity_poly.type
_entity_poly.pdbx_seq_one_letter_code
_entity_poly.pdbx_strand_id
1 'polypeptide(L)'
;MDERDVQQYLRRSSDCYSSSTWTRGQELHKLLVASVTSRDSVKVEHNTNEARPSYEILYLQTPYKQEKGWVQIGMWTNKGLTLQTKDLSQTIAEDESTGELPRLRAAVVEYPPLTMKADFDATEGCHQGLECMKYIGDTQNFTKHCCYGLAIDVLRYVKTELQFEPLVYFVSRW
;
A
#
# COMPACT_ATOMS: atom_id res chain seq x y z
N MET A 1 -53.41 20.18 -10.72
CA MET A 1 -52.79 20.13 -9.38
C MET A 1 -53.35 21.33 -8.64
N ASP A 2 -54.20 21.10 -7.63
CA ASP A 2 -55.04 22.16 -7.05
C ASP A 2 -54.21 23.05 -6.11
N GLU A 3 -54.45 24.35 -6.10
CA GLU A 3 -53.64 25.36 -5.37
C GLU A 3 -53.66 25.13 -3.85
N ARG A 4 -54.71 24.46 -3.38
CA ARG A 4 -54.89 24.00 -2.00
C ARG A 4 -53.91 22.91 -1.59
N ASP A 5 -53.48 22.06 -2.53
CA ASP A 5 -52.52 20.99 -2.25
C ASP A 5 -51.13 21.58 -1.97
N VAL A 6 -50.75 22.66 -2.67
CA VAL A 6 -49.44 23.32 -2.54
C VAL A 6 -49.28 24.01 -1.19
N GLN A 7 -50.34 24.64 -0.67
CA GLN A 7 -50.31 25.29 0.64
C GLN A 7 -50.15 24.29 1.80
N GLN A 8 -50.55 23.04 1.61
CA GLN A 8 -50.41 21.99 2.61
C GLN A 8 -48.95 21.58 2.82
N TYR A 9 -48.11 21.68 1.78
CA TYR A 9 -46.66 21.42 1.84
C TYR A 9 -45.85 22.56 2.46
N LEU A 10 -46.38 23.78 2.48
CA LEU A 10 -45.71 24.97 3.03
C LEU A 10 -45.96 25.16 4.54
N ARG A 11 -46.82 24.36 5.16
CA ARG A 11 -46.99 24.37 6.62
C ARG A 11 -45.80 23.64 7.27
N ARG A 12 -44.98 24.39 8.00
CA ARG A 12 -43.99 23.83 8.94
C ARG A 12 -44.74 23.03 10.02
N SER A 13 -44.75 21.71 9.88
CA SER A 13 -45.14 20.80 10.96
C SER A 13 -44.12 20.94 12.08
N SER A 14 -44.57 21.19 13.31
CA SER A 14 -43.70 21.19 14.50
C SER A 14 -43.19 19.80 14.86
N ASP A 15 -43.88 18.75 14.38
CA ASP A 15 -43.42 17.37 14.44
C ASP A 15 -43.28 16.82 13.02
N CYS A 16 -42.05 16.63 12.58
CA CYS A 16 -41.74 16.06 11.26
C CYS A 16 -42.21 14.60 11.14
N TYR A 17 -42.27 13.87 12.25
CA TYR A 17 -42.51 12.42 12.29
C TYR A 17 -43.99 12.00 12.26
N SER A 18 -44.92 12.90 12.60
CA SER A 18 -46.37 12.60 12.67
C SER A 18 -47.16 13.12 11.47
N SER A 19 -46.49 13.81 10.54
CA SER A 19 -47.14 14.33 9.34
C SER A 19 -47.50 13.21 8.35
N SER A 20 -48.64 13.33 7.68
CA SER A 20 -49.01 12.42 6.59
C SER A 20 -47.98 12.40 5.46
N THR A 21 -47.24 13.50 5.29
CA THR A 21 -46.10 13.61 4.37
C THR A 21 -44.95 12.68 4.76
N TRP A 22 -44.66 12.52 6.06
CA TRP A 22 -43.64 11.60 6.56
C TRP A 22 -44.00 10.14 6.31
N THR A 23 -45.25 9.76 6.57
CA THR A 23 -45.73 8.39 6.29
C THR A 23 -45.60 8.04 4.80
N ARG A 24 -45.97 8.97 3.90
CA ARG A 24 -45.78 8.82 2.46
C ARG A 24 -44.29 8.72 2.08
N GLY A 25 -43.43 9.50 2.73
CA GLY A 25 -41.98 9.42 2.57
C GLY A 25 -41.40 8.06 2.98
N GLN A 26 -41.90 7.47 4.07
CA GLN A 26 -41.50 6.13 4.51
C GLN A 26 -41.95 5.04 3.55
N GLU A 27 -43.15 5.13 2.98
CA GLU A 27 -43.62 4.21 1.95
C GLU A 27 -42.78 4.30 0.67
N LEU A 28 -42.48 5.51 0.21
CA LEU A 28 -41.59 5.73 -0.93
C LEU A 28 -40.18 5.17 -0.68
N HIS A 29 -39.63 5.37 0.53
CA HIS A 29 -38.33 4.80 0.91
C HIS A 29 -38.35 3.26 0.82
N LYS A 30 -39.40 2.59 1.31
CA LYS A 30 -39.56 1.13 1.19
C LYS A 30 -39.60 0.67 -0.27
N LEU A 31 -40.33 1.39 -1.13
CA LEU A 31 -40.41 1.08 -2.55
C LEU A 31 -39.07 1.28 -3.27
N LEU A 32 -38.34 2.34 -2.94
CA LEU A 32 -37.01 2.60 -3.50
C LEU A 32 -36.02 1.51 -3.09
N VAL A 33 -35.97 1.16 -1.80
CA VAL A 33 -35.15 0.05 -1.29
C VAL A 33 -35.48 -1.26 -2.01
N ALA A 34 -36.78 -1.58 -2.16
CA ALA A 34 -37.23 -2.80 -2.85
C ALA A 34 -36.85 -2.80 -4.35
N SER A 35 -36.93 -1.65 -5.01
CA SER A 35 -36.59 -1.52 -6.44
C SER A 35 -35.08 -1.68 -6.71
N VAL A 36 -34.22 -1.20 -5.81
CA VAL A 36 -32.75 -1.34 -5.92
C VAL A 36 -32.34 -2.81 -5.80
N THR A 37 -32.98 -3.56 -4.90
CA THR A 37 -32.75 -5.01 -4.76
C THR A 37 -33.11 -5.86 -5.97
N SER A 38 -33.89 -5.36 -6.94
CA SER A 38 -34.42 -6.14 -8.06
C SER A 38 -33.58 -6.06 -9.34
N ARG A 39 -32.74 -5.04 -9.51
CA ARG A 39 -32.00 -4.81 -10.77
C ARG A 39 -30.52 -5.14 -10.70
N ASP A 40 -29.92 -4.99 -9.53
CA ASP A 40 -28.59 -5.51 -9.24
C ASP A 40 -28.59 -6.05 -7.82
N SER A 41 -27.85 -7.13 -7.61
CA SER A 41 -27.84 -7.93 -6.38
C SER A 41 -27.34 -7.22 -5.09
N VAL A 42 -27.46 -5.90 -4.99
CA VAL A 42 -27.16 -5.10 -3.79
C VAL A 42 -28.38 -5.16 -2.87
N LYS A 43 -28.35 -6.07 -1.89
CA LYS A 43 -29.26 -5.97 -0.75
C LYS A 43 -28.92 -4.66 -0.03
N VAL A 44 -29.88 -3.79 0.22
CA VAL A 44 -29.64 -2.64 1.09
C VAL A 44 -30.00 -3.12 2.50
N GLU A 45 -28.99 -3.46 3.29
CA GLU A 45 -29.19 -3.82 4.69
C GLU A 45 -29.52 -2.54 5.50
N HIS A 46 -30.34 -2.68 6.53
CA HIS A 46 -30.97 -1.57 7.26
C HIS A 46 -30.00 -0.59 7.96
N ASN A 47 -28.68 -0.83 7.88
CA ASN A 47 -27.64 0.07 8.37
C ASN A 47 -26.69 0.45 7.21
N THR A 48 -27.03 1.53 6.50
CA THR A 48 -26.15 2.46 5.76
C THR A 48 -25.02 1.95 4.85
N ASN A 49 -24.87 0.65 4.59
CA ASN A 49 -23.82 0.12 3.72
C ASN A 49 -24.44 -0.84 2.70
N GLU A 50 -24.19 -0.55 1.42
CA GLU A 50 -24.56 -1.41 0.29
C GLU A 50 -24.07 -2.85 0.55
N ALA A 51 -24.93 -3.88 0.46
CA ALA A 51 -24.53 -5.24 0.83
C ALA A 51 -23.57 -5.91 -0.17
N ARG A 52 -23.14 -5.22 -1.23
CA ARG A 52 -22.10 -5.70 -2.15
C ARG A 52 -21.26 -4.52 -2.65
N PRO A 53 -20.42 -3.92 -1.79
CA PRO A 53 -19.62 -2.79 -2.21
C PRO A 53 -18.58 -3.25 -3.25
N SER A 54 -18.47 -2.51 -4.34
CA SER A 54 -17.38 -2.60 -5.29
C SER A 54 -16.45 -1.40 -5.09
N TYR A 55 -15.19 -1.66 -4.77
CA TYR A 55 -14.18 -0.64 -4.57
C TYR A 55 -13.22 -0.62 -5.75
N GLU A 56 -12.93 0.57 -6.27
CA GLU A 56 -11.88 0.77 -7.25
C GLU A 56 -10.53 0.95 -6.54
N ILE A 57 -9.47 0.34 -7.09
CA ILE A 57 -8.11 0.51 -6.59
C ILE A 57 -7.41 1.48 -7.53
N LEU A 58 -7.08 2.64 -7.00
CA LEU A 58 -6.41 3.71 -7.72
C LEU A 58 -4.93 3.77 -7.34
N TYR A 59 -4.08 4.05 -8.31
CA TYR A 59 -2.65 4.27 -8.15
C TYR A 59 -2.30 5.66 -8.69
N LEU A 60 -1.50 6.39 -7.93
CA LEU A 60 -1.03 7.71 -8.34
C LEU A 60 0.18 7.53 -9.25
N GLN A 61 0.02 7.85 -10.53
CA GLN A 61 1.11 7.82 -11.50
C GLN A 61 1.67 9.22 -11.73
N THR A 62 2.99 9.29 -11.90
CA THR A 62 3.72 10.49 -12.31
C THR A 62 4.38 10.27 -13.67
N PRO A 63 3.62 10.37 -14.79
CA PRO A 63 4.22 10.24 -16.10
C PRO A 63 5.28 11.32 -16.34
N TYR A 64 6.37 10.96 -17.03
CA TYR A 64 7.47 11.86 -17.34
C TYR A 64 6.95 13.15 -18.01
N LYS A 65 7.18 14.30 -17.35
CA LYS A 65 6.77 15.66 -17.76
C LYS A 65 5.26 15.97 -17.72
N GLN A 66 4.46 15.24 -16.96
CA GLN A 66 3.03 15.55 -16.77
C GLN A 66 2.65 15.71 -15.30
N GLU A 67 1.49 16.29 -15.05
CA GLU A 67 0.91 16.40 -13.71
C GLU A 67 0.48 15.03 -13.18
N LYS A 68 0.54 14.85 -11.85
CA LYS A 68 0.22 13.58 -11.20
C LYS A 68 -1.24 13.21 -11.44
N GLY A 69 -1.50 11.97 -11.83
CA GLY A 69 -2.84 11.47 -12.15
C GLY A 69 -3.19 10.18 -11.42
N TRP A 70 -4.45 10.04 -11.00
CA TRP A 70 -4.96 8.78 -10.46
C TRP A 70 -5.37 7.85 -11.60
N VAL A 71 -4.82 6.64 -11.59
CA VAL A 71 -5.11 5.60 -12.59
C VAL A 71 -5.69 4.39 -11.87
N GLN A 72 -6.78 3.84 -12.39
CA GLN A 72 -7.37 2.63 -11.83
C GLN A 72 -6.53 1.40 -12.22
N ILE A 73 -5.97 0.74 -11.20
CA ILE A 73 -5.16 -0.48 -11.35
C ILE A 73 -5.93 -1.73 -10.97
N GLY A 74 -7.15 -1.60 -10.44
CA GLY A 74 -7.92 -2.76 -10.03
C GLY A 74 -9.30 -2.47 -9.51
N MET A 75 -9.97 -3.56 -9.13
CA MET A 75 -11.28 -3.53 -8.53
C MET A 75 -11.40 -4.66 -7.51
N TRP A 76 -11.90 -4.30 -6.33
CA TRP A 76 -12.27 -5.23 -5.29
C TRP A 76 -13.80 -5.33 -5.25
N THR A 77 -14.31 -6.52 -5.56
CA THR A 77 -15.73 -6.83 -5.46
C THR A 77 -15.95 -7.89 -4.39
N ASN A 78 -17.21 -8.16 -4.06
CA ASN A 78 -17.59 -9.28 -3.21
C ASN A 78 -17.15 -10.67 -3.77
N LYS A 79 -16.80 -10.77 -5.06
CA LYS A 79 -16.31 -12.01 -5.69
C LYS A 79 -14.79 -12.16 -5.61
N GLY A 80 -14.06 -11.09 -5.32
CA GLY A 80 -12.61 -11.11 -5.25
C GLY A 80 -11.95 -9.84 -5.74
N LEU A 81 -10.62 -9.88 -5.70
CA LEU A 81 -9.72 -8.79 -6.07
C LEU A 81 -9.15 -9.03 -7.47
N THR A 82 -9.23 -8.02 -8.33
CA THR A 82 -8.58 -7.99 -9.64
C THR A 82 -7.59 -6.83 -9.69
N LEU A 83 -6.34 -7.12 -10.08
CA LEU A 83 -5.25 -6.15 -10.19
C LEU A 83 -4.56 -6.28 -11.56
N GLN A 84 -4.35 -5.15 -12.22
CA GLN A 84 -3.58 -5.02 -13.44
C GLN A 84 -2.20 -4.45 -13.10
N THR A 85 -1.21 -5.34 -12.94
CA THR A 85 0.14 -4.98 -12.50
C THR A 85 1.10 -4.66 -13.64
N LYS A 86 0.66 -4.81 -14.90
CA LYS A 86 1.54 -4.68 -16.07
C LYS A 86 2.19 -3.30 -16.19
N ASP A 87 1.49 -2.25 -15.79
CA ASP A 87 1.97 -0.86 -15.86
C ASP A 87 2.74 -0.43 -14.59
N LEU A 88 2.65 -1.20 -13.50
CA LEU A 88 3.45 -0.97 -12.30
C LEU A 88 4.92 -1.35 -12.54
N SER A 89 5.17 -2.42 -13.29
CA SER A 89 6.53 -2.95 -13.51
C SER A 89 7.40 -2.07 -14.43
N GLN A 90 6.80 -1.29 -15.34
CA GLN A 90 7.56 -0.46 -16.29
C GLN A 90 8.04 0.86 -15.67
N THR A 91 7.33 1.38 -14.68
CA THR A 91 7.73 2.63 -13.98
C THR A 91 8.75 2.40 -12.86
N ILE A 92 8.91 1.15 -12.39
CA ILE A 92 9.87 0.82 -11.31
C ILE A 92 11.32 0.76 -11.81
N ALA A 93 11.55 0.71 -13.13
CA ALA A 93 12.91 0.56 -13.65
C ALA A 93 13.73 1.86 -13.69
N GLU A 94 13.09 3.05 -13.72
CA GLU A 94 13.82 4.30 -13.95
C GLU A 94 13.28 5.54 -13.18
N ASP A 95 12.25 5.43 -12.34
CA ASP A 95 11.90 6.54 -11.44
C ASP A 95 12.87 6.55 -10.26
N GLU A 96 13.69 7.61 -10.20
CA GLU A 96 14.44 8.03 -9.02
C GLU A 96 13.49 8.07 -7.81
N SER A 97 13.51 6.98 -7.06
CA SER A 97 12.63 6.70 -5.95
C SER A 97 12.77 7.81 -4.91
N THR A 98 11.74 8.65 -4.79
CA THR A 98 11.66 9.69 -3.74
C THR A 98 11.30 9.07 -2.38
N GLY A 99 11.80 7.86 -2.11
CA GLY A 99 11.47 7.02 -0.96
C GLY A 99 12.35 5.78 -0.74
N GLU A 100 13.36 5.49 -1.58
CA GLU A 100 14.37 4.50 -1.17
C GLU A 100 15.33 5.15 -0.17
N LEU A 101 15.53 4.48 0.96
CA LEU A 101 16.60 4.82 1.89
C LEU A 101 17.92 4.87 1.11
N PRO A 102 18.74 5.92 1.26
CA PRO A 102 20.01 6.02 0.54
C PRO A 102 20.84 4.75 0.76
N ARG A 103 21.39 4.17 -0.31
CA ARG A 103 22.21 2.94 -0.22
C ARG A 103 23.68 3.29 -0.02
N LEU A 104 24.24 2.93 1.13
CA LEU A 104 25.66 3.10 1.43
C LEU A 104 26.43 1.84 1.05
N ARG A 105 27.33 1.94 0.07
CA ARG A 105 28.24 0.84 -0.28
C ARG A 105 29.45 0.88 0.66
N ALA A 106 29.61 -0.15 1.49
CA ALA A 106 30.67 -0.25 2.49
C ALA A 106 31.63 -1.40 2.14
N ALA A 107 32.80 -1.04 1.60
CA ALA A 107 33.90 -1.97 1.41
C ALA A 107 34.56 -2.27 2.76
N VAL A 108 34.68 -3.55 3.11
CA VAL A 108 35.32 -3.99 4.36
C VAL A 108 36.40 -5.03 4.10
N VAL A 109 37.40 -5.08 4.97
CA VAL A 109 38.44 -6.11 4.96
C VAL A 109 38.21 -6.99 6.19
N GLU A 110 38.50 -8.28 6.09
CA GLU A 110 38.47 -9.18 7.25
C GLU A 110 39.61 -8.82 8.20
N TYR A 111 39.26 -8.30 9.38
CA TYR A 111 40.20 -7.87 10.41
C TYR A 111 39.59 -8.11 11.80
N PRO A 112 39.79 -9.30 12.38
CA PRO A 112 39.35 -9.60 13.74
C PRO A 112 39.97 -8.64 14.78
N PRO A 113 39.21 -8.16 15.78
CA PRO A 113 37.78 -8.40 16.05
C PRO A 113 36.84 -7.34 15.44
N LEU A 114 37.36 -6.43 14.60
CA LEU A 114 36.60 -5.30 14.06
C LEU A 114 35.59 -5.74 12.99
N THR A 115 36.00 -6.65 12.12
CA THR A 115 35.21 -7.13 10.98
C THR A 115 35.54 -8.60 10.70
N MET A 116 34.54 -9.45 10.84
CA MET A 116 34.63 -10.90 10.67
C MET A 116 33.42 -11.40 9.88
N LYS A 117 33.48 -12.63 9.39
CA LYS A 117 32.40 -13.25 8.62
C LYS A 117 32.09 -14.65 9.13
N ALA A 118 30.83 -15.03 9.01
CA ALA A 118 30.30 -16.35 9.27
C ALA A 118 29.53 -16.83 8.02
N ASP A 119 29.25 -18.13 7.98
CA ASP A 119 28.44 -18.72 6.93
C ASP A 119 27.01 -18.19 7.00
N PHE A 120 26.42 -17.97 5.82
CA PHE A 120 25.04 -17.52 5.68
C PHE A 120 24.12 -18.73 5.56
N ASP A 121 23.13 -18.82 6.43
CA ASP A 121 22.04 -19.79 6.27
C ASP A 121 20.91 -19.18 5.43
N ALA A 122 20.49 -19.88 4.38
CA ALA A 122 19.42 -19.41 3.50
C ALA A 122 18.02 -19.56 4.13
N THR A 123 17.83 -20.44 5.12
CA THR A 123 16.53 -20.63 5.79
C THR A 123 16.34 -19.67 6.95
N GLU A 124 17.40 -19.47 7.76
CA GLU A 124 17.35 -18.66 8.98
C GLU A 124 17.93 -17.26 8.81
N GLY A 125 18.75 -17.03 7.77
CA GLY A 125 19.46 -15.78 7.53
C GLY A 125 20.66 -15.61 8.46
N CYS A 126 20.94 -14.37 8.88
CA CYS A 126 22.01 -14.08 9.83
C CYS A 126 21.49 -13.95 11.26
N HIS A 127 21.88 -14.89 12.13
CA HIS A 127 21.61 -14.80 13.57
C HIS A 127 22.24 -13.58 14.23
N GLN A 128 23.48 -13.27 13.83
CA GLN A 128 24.24 -12.13 14.32
C GLN A 128 24.84 -11.37 13.15
N GLY A 129 24.87 -10.04 13.27
CA GLY A 129 25.46 -9.19 12.24
C GLY A 129 24.59 -8.98 11.00
N LEU A 130 25.16 -8.39 9.96
CA LEU A 130 24.46 -8.01 8.74
C LEU A 130 24.78 -8.97 7.60
N GLU A 131 23.82 -9.18 6.70
CA GLU A 131 24.10 -9.86 5.43
C GLU A 131 25.13 -9.05 4.64
N CYS A 132 26.15 -9.72 4.12
CA CYS A 132 27.19 -9.10 3.33
C CYS A 132 27.66 -10.03 2.21
N MET A 133 28.32 -9.43 1.22
CA MET A 133 28.73 -10.13 0.01
C MET A 133 30.26 -10.24 -0.08
N LYS A 134 30.75 -11.34 -0.62
CA LYS A 134 32.14 -11.45 -1.07
C LYS A 134 32.15 -11.76 -2.55
N TYR A 135 32.70 -10.86 -3.35
CA TYR A 135 32.81 -11.06 -4.79
C TYR A 135 33.94 -12.04 -5.11
N ILE A 136 33.68 -12.97 -6.04
CA ILE A 136 34.66 -13.92 -6.56
C ILE A 136 35.01 -13.49 -7.99
N GLY A 137 36.19 -12.89 -8.16
CA GLY A 137 36.66 -12.42 -9.48
C GLY A 137 35.90 -11.20 -10.00
N ASP A 138 35.56 -11.20 -11.30
CA ASP A 138 34.87 -10.10 -11.97
C ASP A 138 33.39 -10.06 -11.59
N THR A 139 33.10 -9.33 -10.51
CA THR A 139 31.85 -8.66 -10.04
C THR A 139 30.45 -9.31 -10.20
N GLN A 140 30.24 -10.31 -11.05
CA GLN A 140 28.94 -10.98 -11.25
C GLN A 140 28.73 -12.15 -10.29
N ASN A 141 29.81 -12.82 -9.86
CA ASN A 141 29.73 -13.92 -8.91
C ASN A 141 30.01 -13.42 -7.49
N PHE A 142 29.08 -13.66 -6.56
CA PHE A 142 29.25 -13.32 -5.15
C PHE A 142 28.76 -14.44 -4.23
N THR A 143 29.38 -14.55 -3.06
CA THR A 143 28.91 -15.39 -1.96
C THR A 143 28.33 -14.53 -0.86
N LYS A 144 27.23 -14.98 -0.27
CA LYS A 144 26.60 -14.35 0.89
C LYS A 144 27.25 -14.84 2.18
N HIS A 145 27.44 -13.93 3.11
CA HIS A 145 28.00 -14.19 4.44
C HIS A 145 27.27 -13.36 5.49
N CYS A 146 27.40 -13.77 6.74
CA CYS A 146 27.00 -12.96 7.89
C CYS A 146 28.20 -12.20 8.42
N CYS A 147 28.23 -10.88 8.21
CA CYS A 147 29.27 -9.99 8.69
C CYS A 147 29.00 -9.54 10.12
N TYR A 148 29.98 -9.66 11.01
CA TYR A 148 29.86 -9.24 12.41
C TYR A 148 31.18 -8.72 12.95
N GLY A 149 31.13 -8.04 14.10
CA GLY A 149 32.28 -7.37 14.72
C GLY A 149 31.98 -5.91 15.04
N LEU A 150 32.89 -5.26 15.76
CA LEU A 150 32.67 -3.91 16.31
C LEU A 150 32.29 -2.89 15.23
N ALA A 151 32.94 -2.92 14.07
CA ALA A 151 32.67 -1.96 13.00
C ALA A 151 31.28 -2.19 12.36
N ILE A 152 30.83 -3.45 12.31
CA ILE A 152 29.51 -3.81 11.79
C ILE A 152 28.42 -3.42 12.79
N ASP A 153 28.66 -3.59 14.08
CA ASP A 153 27.72 -3.18 15.13
C ASP A 153 27.53 -1.66 15.14
N VAL A 154 28.61 -0.88 14.98
CA VAL A 154 28.54 0.57 14.80
C VAL A 154 27.75 0.91 13.53
N LEU A 155 28.05 0.27 12.40
CA LEU A 155 27.35 0.53 11.15
C LEU A 155 25.84 0.24 11.26
N ARG A 156 25.46 -0.83 11.95
CA ARG A 156 24.07 -1.17 12.25
C ARG A 156 23.40 -0.12 13.13
N TYR A 157 24.09 0.42 14.12
CA TYR A 157 23.57 1.50 14.96
C TYR A 157 23.39 2.80 14.15
N VAL A 158 24.37 3.19 13.34
CA VAL A 158 24.25 4.41 12.51
C VAL A 158 23.15 4.24 11.45
N LYS A 159 22.96 3.03 10.91
CA LYS A 159 21.86 2.70 9.99
C LYS A 159 20.51 3.12 10.55
N THR A 160 20.23 2.77 11.82
CA THR A 160 18.94 3.06 12.45
C THR A 160 18.74 4.55 12.69
N GLU A 161 19.80 5.29 13.03
CA GLU A 161 19.75 6.73 13.28
C GLU A 161 19.63 7.57 12.00
N LEU A 162 20.38 7.21 10.95
CA LEU A 162 20.50 7.99 9.72
C LEU A 162 19.60 7.49 8.58
N GLN A 163 18.78 6.47 8.81
CA GLN A 163 17.81 5.95 7.85
C GLN A 163 18.42 5.69 6.45
N PHE A 164 19.43 4.83 6.39
CA PHE A 164 20.05 4.39 5.14
C PHE A 164 20.10 2.86 5.07
N GLU A 165 20.48 2.30 3.92
CA GLU A 165 20.66 0.85 3.76
C GLU A 165 22.13 0.51 3.44
N PRO A 166 22.88 -0.15 4.35
CA PRO A 166 24.26 -0.54 4.09
C PRO A 166 24.33 -1.79 3.22
N LEU A 167 25.08 -1.69 2.12
CA LEU A 167 25.53 -2.81 1.31
C LEU A 167 26.98 -3.10 1.65
N VAL A 168 27.20 -4.07 2.55
CA VAL A 168 28.54 -4.45 3.02
C VAL A 168 29.15 -5.50 2.10
N TYR A 169 30.38 -5.28 1.66
CA TYR A 169 31.10 -6.26 0.85
C TYR A 169 32.58 -6.38 1.21
N PHE A 170 33.10 -7.60 1.18
CA PHE A 170 34.51 -7.86 1.43
C PHE A 170 35.37 -7.56 0.21
N VAL A 171 36.46 -6.82 0.43
CA VAL A 171 37.53 -6.64 -0.55
C VAL A 171 38.74 -7.49 -0.14
N SER A 172 39.33 -8.17 -1.12
CA SER A 172 40.60 -8.88 -0.95
C SER A 172 41.71 -7.86 -0.65
N ARG A 173 42.58 -8.14 0.33
CA ARG A 173 43.83 -7.39 0.48
C ARG A 173 44.69 -7.62 -0.77
N TRP A 174 45.21 -6.53 -1.33
CA TRP A 174 46.33 -6.56 -2.26
C TRP A 174 47.61 -6.91 -1.52
#